data_AF-A0A8E7AVX5-F1
#
_entry.id   AF-A0A8E7AVX5-F1
#
_cell.length_a   1.000
_cell.length_b   1.000
_cell.length_c   1.000
_cell.angle_alpha   90.00
_cell.angle_beta   90.00
_cell.angle_gamma   90.00
#
_symmetry.space_group_name_H-M   'P 1'
#
loop_
_entity.id
_entity.type
_entity.pdbx_description
1 polymer ?
#
loop_
_entity_poly.entity_id
_entity_poly.type
_entity_poly.pdbx_seq_one_letter_code
_entity_poly.pdbx_strand_id
1 'polypeptide(L)'
;MTGQFITIPKNGFSIFIGSRDFLTGILANIGERFRSGSLLYIHNTAELPYQESLSTVHHRIEFRQERNIIDIIAMLETNPSRFVIIEYSPDWFIHNDEYIGPFGFVCRERSRRRQEVLLIAKYVDSCISELETMADKVVYVQDILTSSERCIPLMGKKTGQQPLFC
;
A
#
# COMPACT_ATOMS: atom_id res chain seq x y z
N MET A 1 2.55 -18.64 6.72
CA MET A 1 1.40 -18.25 7.56
C MET A 1 0.24 -17.91 6.63
N THR A 2 -0.82 -18.71 6.63
CA THR A 2 -2.08 -18.40 5.96
C THR A 2 -2.82 -17.35 6.79
N GLY A 3 -2.36 -16.11 6.73
CA GLY A 3 -2.91 -14.97 7.45
C GLY A 3 -4.03 -14.33 6.64
N GLN A 4 -5.11 -13.94 7.32
CA GLN A 4 -6.29 -13.24 6.78
C GLN A 4 -5.95 -12.36 5.57
N PHE A 5 -6.63 -12.62 4.45
CA PHE A 5 -6.61 -11.72 3.29
C PHE A 5 -7.08 -10.34 3.76
N ILE A 6 -6.14 -9.43 3.96
CA ILE A 6 -6.44 -8.02 4.19
C ILE A 6 -7.09 -7.54 2.90
N THR A 7 -8.41 -7.43 2.93
CA THR A 7 -9.20 -7.02 1.77
C THR A 7 -9.34 -5.51 1.74
N ILE A 8 -9.29 -4.93 0.54
CA ILE A 8 -9.62 -3.52 0.33
C ILE A 8 -11.17 -3.39 0.50
N PRO A 9 -11.75 -2.39 1.16
CA PRO A 9 -13.20 -2.18 1.14
C PRO A 9 -13.69 -1.85 -0.29
N LYS A 10 -14.93 -2.22 -0.63
CA LYS A 10 -15.55 -1.76 -1.88
C LYS A 10 -15.97 -0.30 -1.70
N ASN A 11 -15.84 0.50 -2.75
CA ASN A 11 -16.24 1.92 -2.75
C ASN A 11 -15.64 2.74 -1.60
N GLY A 12 -14.40 2.45 -1.19
CA GLY A 12 -13.78 3.08 -0.02
C GLY A 12 -12.40 3.66 -0.32
N PHE A 13 -12.03 4.70 0.44
CA PHE A 13 -10.68 5.24 0.50
C PHE A 13 -9.89 4.47 1.54
N SER A 14 -8.83 3.78 1.11
CA SER A 14 -8.04 2.89 1.96
C SER A 14 -6.58 3.33 2.02
N ILE A 15 -5.98 3.28 3.20
CA ILE A 15 -4.57 3.55 3.43
C ILE A 15 -3.90 2.30 3.97
N PHE A 16 -2.94 1.75 3.22
CA PHE A 16 -2.24 0.53 3.57
C PHE A 16 -0.76 0.86 3.76
N ILE A 17 -0.27 0.68 4.99
CA ILE A 17 1.09 1.01 5.38
C ILE A 17 1.83 -0.27 5.78
N GLY A 18 2.98 -0.52 5.18
CA GLY A 18 3.81 -1.66 5.58
C GLY A 18 4.99 -1.92 4.66
N SER A 19 5.57 -3.12 4.81
CA SER A 19 6.74 -3.53 4.06
C SER A 19 6.47 -3.74 2.58
N ARG A 20 7.56 -3.81 1.80
CA ARG A 20 7.47 -4.12 0.37
C ARG A 20 6.74 -5.44 0.11
N ASP A 21 7.04 -6.48 0.88
CA ASP A 21 6.45 -7.81 0.70
C ASP A 21 4.94 -7.78 0.97
N PHE A 22 4.52 -7.09 2.04
CA PHE A 22 3.11 -6.87 2.33
C PHE A 22 2.41 -6.14 1.17
N LEU A 23 2.96 -5.00 0.75
CA LEU A 23 2.36 -4.18 -0.31
C LEU A 23 2.33 -4.91 -1.65
N THR A 24 3.38 -5.63 -2.01
CA THR A 24 3.42 -6.51 -3.19
C THR A 24 2.32 -7.58 -3.12
N GLY A 25 2.11 -8.21 -1.96
CA GLY A 25 1.04 -9.19 -1.76
C GLY A 25 -0.36 -8.58 -1.95
N ILE A 26 -0.57 -7.36 -1.46
CA ILE A 26 -1.84 -6.64 -1.67
C ILE A 26 -2.07 -6.32 -3.14
N LEU A 27 -1.04 -5.79 -3.82
CA LEU A 27 -1.12 -5.40 -5.22
C LEU A 27 -1.34 -6.60 -6.15
N ALA A 28 -0.73 -7.76 -5.86
CA ALA A 28 -0.92 -9.00 -6.61
C ALA A 28 -2.39 -9.45 -6.64
N ASN A 29 -3.15 -9.18 -5.58
CA ASN A 29 -4.56 -9.55 -5.47
C ASN A 29 -5.53 -8.59 -6.21
N ILE A 30 -5.04 -7.46 -6.73
CA ILE A 30 -5.88 -6.47 -7.44
C ILE A 30 -6.49 -7.09 -8.70
N GLY A 31 -5.77 -7.94 -9.41
CA GLY A 31 -6.25 -8.55 -10.65
C GLY A 31 -7.44 -9.48 -10.48
N GLU A 32 -7.47 -10.24 -9.40
CA GLU A 32 -8.59 -11.14 -9.11
C GLU A 32 -9.86 -10.37 -8.74
N ARG A 33 -9.68 -9.24 -8.06
CA ARG A 33 -10.74 -8.39 -7.54
C ARG A 33 -11.34 -7.47 -8.60
N PHE A 34 -10.49 -6.79 -9.37
CA PHE A 34 -10.88 -5.86 -10.41
C PHE A 34 -10.68 -6.53 -11.76
N ARG A 35 -11.61 -7.41 -12.14
CA ARG A 35 -11.50 -8.22 -13.37
C ARG A 35 -11.71 -7.43 -14.67
N SER A 36 -12.33 -6.26 -14.58
CA SER A 36 -12.63 -5.40 -15.72
C SER A 36 -12.46 -3.92 -15.36
N GLY A 37 -12.33 -3.08 -16.40
CA GLY A 37 -12.10 -1.64 -16.27
C GLY A 37 -10.63 -1.24 -16.25
N SER A 38 -10.39 0.04 -16.49
CA SER A 38 -9.08 0.67 -16.36
C SER A 38 -8.74 0.94 -14.90
N LEU A 39 -7.44 0.86 -14.62
CA LEU A 39 -6.82 1.13 -13.35
C LEU A 39 -5.87 2.31 -13.55
N LEU A 40 -5.75 3.17 -12.54
CA LEU A 40 -4.76 4.25 -12.53
C LEU A 40 -3.75 3.95 -11.41
N TYR A 41 -2.46 4.04 -11.72
CA TYR A 41 -1.38 3.92 -10.76
C TYR A 41 -0.57 5.22 -10.75
N ILE A 42 -0.66 5.98 -9.67
CA ILE A 42 0.05 7.25 -9.47
C ILE A 42 1.29 7.00 -8.61
N HIS A 43 2.43 7.51 -9.03
CA HIS A 43 3.71 7.37 -8.32
C HIS A 43 4.59 8.59 -8.48
N ASN A 44 5.57 8.76 -7.58
CA ASN A 44 6.50 9.88 -7.63
C ASN A 44 7.87 9.51 -8.25
N THR A 45 8.27 8.24 -8.16
CA THR A 45 9.61 7.77 -8.57
C THR A 45 9.68 7.37 -10.04
N ALA A 46 10.86 7.46 -10.65
CA ALA A 46 11.07 6.96 -12.01
C ALA A 46 11.03 5.43 -12.09
N GLU A 47 11.39 4.76 -10.99
CA GLU A 47 11.27 3.32 -10.83
C GLU A 47 9.87 2.95 -10.34
N LEU A 48 9.32 1.86 -10.87
CA LEU A 48 8.04 1.28 -10.46
C LEU A 48 8.27 0.02 -9.61
N PRO A 49 8.52 0.15 -8.30
CA PRO A 49 8.96 -0.97 -7.45
C PRO A 49 7.95 -2.12 -7.34
N TYR A 50 6.70 -1.88 -7.73
CA TYR A 50 5.60 -2.84 -7.68
C TYR A 50 5.05 -3.25 -9.06
N GLN A 51 5.71 -2.87 -10.15
CA GLN A 51 5.24 -3.17 -11.51
C GLN A 51 5.04 -4.67 -11.74
N GLU A 52 5.99 -5.50 -11.28
CA GLU A 52 5.91 -6.96 -11.40
C GLU A 52 4.71 -7.54 -10.63
N SER A 53 4.40 -6.97 -9.47
CA SER A 53 3.24 -7.34 -8.65
C SER A 53 1.91 -7.07 -9.36
N LEU A 54 1.91 -6.21 -10.36
CA LEU A 54 0.75 -5.82 -11.16
C LEU A 54 0.75 -6.44 -12.56
N SER A 55 1.65 -7.39 -12.85
CA SER A 55 1.83 -8.02 -14.17
C SER A 55 0.52 -8.58 -14.77
N THR A 56 -0.34 -9.20 -13.96
CA THR A 56 -1.63 -9.78 -14.40
C THR A 56 -2.62 -8.74 -14.91
N VAL A 57 -2.46 -7.49 -14.49
CA VAL A 57 -3.35 -6.36 -14.83
C VAL A 57 -2.64 -5.23 -15.54
N HIS A 58 -1.35 -5.37 -15.84
CA HIS A 58 -0.52 -4.33 -16.41
C HIS A 58 -1.12 -3.69 -17.66
N HIS A 59 -1.73 -4.50 -18.54
CA HIS A 59 -2.40 -4.04 -19.77
C HIS A 59 -3.63 -3.15 -19.53
N ARG A 60 -4.13 -3.05 -18.29
CA ARG A 60 -5.27 -2.24 -17.88
C ARG A 60 -4.88 -1.08 -16.99
N ILE A 61 -3.61 -0.99 -16.60
CA ILE A 61 -3.10 0.06 -15.73
C ILE A 61 -2.52 1.18 -16.60
N GLU A 62 -3.04 2.36 -16.38
CA GLU A 62 -2.40 3.61 -16.75
C GLU A 62 -1.43 4.00 -15.62
N PHE A 63 -0.13 4.00 -15.90
CA PHE A 63 0.89 4.48 -14.96
C PHE A 63 1.11 5.97 -15.17
N ARG A 64 1.06 6.75 -14.10
CA ARG A 64 1.27 8.21 -14.10
C ARG A 64 2.29 8.60 -13.06
N GLN A 65 3.43 9.12 -13.52
CA GLN A 65 4.42 9.73 -12.65
C GLN A 65 4.02 11.18 -12.38
N GLU A 66 3.72 11.51 -11.12
CA GLU A 66 3.35 12.85 -10.71
C GLU A 66 4.12 13.29 -9.47
N ARG A 67 4.68 14.50 -9.54
CA ARG A 67 5.50 15.10 -8.46
C ARG A 67 4.77 16.20 -7.70
N ASN A 68 3.63 16.65 -8.22
CA ASN A 68 2.90 17.80 -7.72
C ASN A 68 1.53 17.35 -7.21
N ILE A 69 1.23 17.68 -5.95
CA ILE A 69 -0.03 17.31 -5.31
C ILE A 69 -1.25 17.92 -6.02
N ILE A 70 -1.12 19.12 -6.58
CA ILE A 70 -2.23 19.81 -7.25
C ILE A 70 -2.65 19.02 -8.50
N ASP A 71 -1.68 18.53 -9.27
CA ASP A 71 -1.92 17.73 -10.47
C ASP A 71 -2.54 16.37 -10.11
N ILE A 72 -2.09 15.76 -9.00
CA ILE A 72 -2.69 14.53 -8.46
C ILE A 72 -4.14 14.75 -8.08
N ILE A 73 -4.46 15.85 -7.36
CA ILE A 73 -5.83 16.20 -6.98
C ILE A 73 -6.70 16.38 -8.23
N ALA A 74 -6.27 17.18 -9.20
CA ALA A 74 -7.01 17.41 -10.44
C ALA A 74 -7.25 16.10 -11.22
N MET A 75 -6.27 15.20 -11.23
CA MET A 75 -6.40 13.87 -11.82
C MET A 75 -7.42 13.01 -11.08
N LEU A 76 -7.42 13.02 -9.74
CA LEU A 76 -8.40 12.28 -8.94
C LEU A 76 -9.82 12.82 -9.08
N GLU A 77 -10.01 14.10 -9.40
CA GLU A 77 -11.34 14.66 -9.65
C GLU A 77 -11.93 14.25 -11.00
N THR A 78 -11.07 14.08 -12.01
CA THR A 78 -11.50 13.96 -13.42
C THR A 78 -11.32 12.55 -13.99
N ASN A 79 -10.38 11.77 -13.48
CA ASN A 79 -10.06 10.46 -14.06
C ASN A 79 -11.26 9.50 -13.93
N PRO A 80 -11.64 8.75 -14.99
CA PRO A 80 -12.79 7.86 -14.95
C PRO A 80 -12.51 6.49 -14.32
N SER A 81 -11.25 6.12 -14.08
CA SER A 81 -10.88 4.77 -13.63
C SER A 81 -11.56 4.39 -12.33
N ARG A 82 -12.13 3.19 -12.30
CA ARG A 82 -12.88 2.73 -11.14
C ARG A 82 -11.99 2.53 -9.92
N PHE A 83 -10.73 2.18 -10.12
CA PHE A 83 -9.80 1.91 -9.04
C PHE A 83 -8.49 2.65 -9.27
N VAL A 84 -8.07 3.43 -8.27
CA VAL A 84 -6.83 4.20 -8.28
C VAL A 84 -5.91 3.69 -7.19
N ILE A 85 -4.66 3.41 -7.55
CA ILE A 85 -3.58 3.10 -6.64
C ILE A 85 -2.67 4.31 -6.59
N ILE A 86 -2.31 4.75 -5.39
CA ILE A 86 -1.43 5.89 -5.16
C ILE A 86 -0.26 5.41 -4.31
N GLU A 87 0.95 5.47 -4.85
CA GLU A 87 2.16 5.25 -4.07
C GLU A 87 2.55 6.54 -3.36
N TYR A 88 2.30 6.60 -2.06
CA TYR A 88 2.51 7.79 -1.24
C TYR A 88 3.95 8.29 -1.29
N SER A 89 4.09 9.62 -1.38
CA SER A 89 5.35 10.32 -1.22
C SER A 89 5.17 11.57 -0.36
N PRO A 90 5.99 11.79 0.68
CA PRO A 90 5.92 12.99 1.50
C PRO A 90 6.32 14.25 0.73
N ASP A 91 7.15 14.11 -0.32
CA ASP A 91 7.60 15.22 -1.18
C ASP A 91 6.45 16.03 -1.77
N TRP A 92 5.27 15.43 -1.94
CA TRP A 92 4.08 16.11 -2.42
C TRP A 92 3.60 17.23 -1.48
N PHE A 93 3.89 17.11 -0.19
CA PHE A 93 3.35 17.98 0.87
C PHE A 93 4.42 18.82 1.58
N ILE A 94 5.73 18.62 1.33
CA ILE A 94 6.82 19.33 2.03
C ILE A 94 6.67 20.86 1.99
N HIS A 95 6.13 21.39 0.89
CA HIS A 95 5.89 22.83 0.70
C HIS A 95 4.42 23.14 0.35
N ASN A 96 3.53 22.16 0.56
CA ASN A 96 2.12 22.20 0.13
C ASN A 96 1.25 21.48 1.18
N ASP A 97 1.51 21.70 2.46
CA ASP A 97 0.82 21.01 3.55
C ASP A 97 -0.67 21.36 3.63
N GLU A 98 -1.04 22.54 3.15
CA GLU A 98 -2.44 22.98 3.00
C GLU A 98 -3.26 22.07 2.08
N TYR A 99 -2.60 21.23 1.26
CA TYR A 99 -3.24 20.30 0.34
C TYR A 99 -3.45 18.88 0.91
N ILE A 100 -2.99 18.59 2.13
CA ILE A 100 -3.23 17.29 2.77
C ILE A 100 -4.74 17.04 2.94
N GLY A 101 -5.46 17.99 3.53
CA GLY A 101 -6.91 17.98 3.67
C GLY A 101 -7.65 17.83 2.34
N PRO A 102 -7.44 18.73 1.36
CA PRO A 102 -8.01 18.62 0.01
C PRO A 102 -7.76 17.27 -0.67
N PHE A 103 -6.54 16.74 -0.60
CA PHE A 103 -6.20 15.43 -1.17
C PHE A 103 -7.02 14.30 -0.53
N GLY A 104 -7.05 14.23 0.81
CA GLY A 104 -7.83 13.24 1.53
C GLY A 104 -9.35 13.37 1.25
N PHE A 105 -9.85 14.59 1.17
CA PHE A 105 -11.25 14.87 0.84
C PHE A 105 -11.62 14.34 -0.55
N VAL A 106 -10.80 14.62 -1.56
CA VAL A 106 -11.05 14.15 -2.93
C VAL A 106 -10.98 12.62 -3.01
N CYS A 107 -10.03 11.98 -2.33
CA CYS A 107 -9.95 10.51 -2.26
C CYS A 107 -11.24 9.90 -1.69
N ARG A 108 -11.77 10.51 -0.63
CA ARG A 108 -13.01 10.08 0.03
C ARG A 108 -14.24 10.31 -0.84
N GLU A 109 -14.38 11.50 -1.44
CA GLU A 109 -15.52 11.83 -2.32
C GLU A 109 -15.55 10.95 -3.57
N ARG A 110 -14.38 10.70 -4.16
CA ARG A 110 -14.23 9.75 -5.27
C ARG A 110 -14.71 8.36 -4.87
N SER A 111 -14.30 7.87 -3.70
CA SER A 111 -14.70 6.56 -3.18
C SER A 111 -16.21 6.44 -2.99
N ARG A 112 -16.88 7.49 -2.49
CA ARG A 112 -18.35 7.56 -2.38
C ARG A 112 -19.07 7.43 -3.72
N ARG A 113 -18.43 7.83 -4.82
CA ARG A 113 -18.93 7.67 -6.21
C ARG A 113 -18.65 6.28 -6.80
N ARG A 114 -18.30 5.29 -5.95
CA ARG A 114 -17.92 3.93 -6.35
C ARG A 114 -16.65 3.88 -7.19
N GLN A 115 -15.77 4.85 -6.98
CA GLN A 115 -14.43 4.91 -7.56
C GLN A 115 -13.41 4.78 -6.43
N GLU A 116 -13.02 3.55 -6.15
CA GLU A 116 -12.15 3.18 -5.05
C GLU A 116 -10.74 3.78 -5.15
N VAL A 117 -10.18 4.14 -3.99
CA VAL A 117 -8.81 4.67 -3.87
C VAL A 117 -8.03 3.86 -2.85
N LEU A 118 -6.85 3.38 -3.26
CA LEU A 118 -5.88 2.74 -2.39
C LEU A 118 -4.60 3.58 -2.35
N LEU A 119 -4.32 4.19 -1.20
CA LEU A 119 -3.03 4.79 -0.90
C LEU A 119 -2.14 3.72 -0.25
N ILE A 120 -0.96 3.48 -0.81
CA ILE A 120 0.05 2.60 -0.23
C ILE A 120 1.24 3.44 0.27
N ALA A 121 1.75 3.11 1.44
CA ALA A 121 2.91 3.80 2.03
C ALA A 121 3.85 2.81 2.71
N LYS A 122 5.15 3.12 2.69
CA LYS A 122 6.18 2.30 3.38
C LYS A 122 6.36 2.67 4.86
N TYR A 123 5.92 3.87 5.24
CA TYR A 123 6.10 4.44 6.57
C TYR A 123 4.93 5.38 6.90
N VAL A 124 4.87 5.77 8.17
CA VAL A 124 3.88 6.70 8.72
C VAL A 124 4.58 8.03 8.97
N ASP A 125 3.92 9.13 8.63
CA ASP A 125 4.32 10.49 9.00
C ASP A 125 3.09 11.32 9.40
N SER A 126 3.30 12.61 9.65
CA SER A 126 2.22 13.53 10.03
C SER A 126 1.16 13.68 8.95
N CYS A 127 1.54 13.61 7.67
CA CYS A 127 0.59 13.73 6.57
C CYS A 127 -0.31 12.49 6.51
N ILE A 128 0.27 11.29 6.61
CA ILE A 128 -0.48 10.05 6.70
C ILE A 128 -1.44 10.08 7.90
N SER A 129 -0.96 10.52 9.06
CA SER A 129 -1.78 10.62 10.28
C SER A 129 -3.02 11.52 10.10
N GLU A 130 -2.89 12.61 9.34
CA GLU A 130 -4.03 13.47 9.01
C GLU A 130 -4.99 12.79 8.02
N LEU A 131 -4.46 12.13 6.98
CA LEU A 131 -5.25 11.43 5.97
C LEU A 131 -6.07 10.26 6.54
N GLU A 132 -5.57 9.61 7.58
CA GLU A 132 -6.27 8.51 8.26
C GLU A 132 -7.65 8.90 8.77
N THR A 133 -7.82 10.15 9.20
CA THR A 133 -9.11 10.67 9.68
C THR A 133 -10.18 10.70 8.59
N MET A 134 -9.78 10.62 7.32
CA MET A 134 -10.63 10.65 6.14
C MET A 134 -10.79 9.29 5.47
N ALA A 135 -9.97 8.30 5.84
CA ALA A 135 -9.97 6.97 5.25
C ALA A 135 -11.10 6.09 5.82
N ASP A 136 -11.73 5.28 4.96
CA ASP A 136 -12.71 4.27 5.38
C ASP A 136 -12.03 3.03 5.99
N LYS A 137 -10.76 2.79 5.64
CA LYS A 137 -9.94 1.72 6.21
C LYS A 137 -8.47 2.11 6.24
N VAL A 138 -7.85 1.92 7.40
CA VAL A 138 -6.41 2.03 7.58
C VAL A 138 -5.86 0.67 8.01
N VAL A 139 -4.77 0.23 7.40
CA VAL A 139 -4.09 -1.02 7.75
C VAL A 139 -2.62 -0.75 7.95
N TYR A 140 -2.12 -1.17 9.09
CA TYR A 140 -0.71 -1.12 9.44
C TYR A 140 -0.18 -2.55 9.54
N VAL A 141 0.86 -2.84 8.77
CA VAL A 141 1.64 -4.07 8.91
C VAL A 141 3.06 -3.67 9.26
N GLN A 142 3.39 -3.83 10.53
CA GLN A 142 4.76 -3.78 11.00
C GLN A 142 5.35 -5.17 10.80
N ASP A 143 6.34 -5.30 9.92
CA ASP A 143 7.11 -6.54 9.85
C ASP A 143 7.81 -6.71 11.19
N ILE A 144 7.27 -7.60 12.02
CA ILE A 144 8.03 -8.12 13.15
C ILE A 144 9.18 -8.87 12.49
N LEU A 145 10.38 -8.31 12.55
CA LEU A 145 11.61 -9.08 12.45
C LEU A 145 11.52 -10.15 13.53
N THR A 146 10.93 -11.30 13.18
CA THR A 146 11.25 -12.52 13.89
C THR A 146 12.69 -12.79 13.52
N SER A 147 13.61 -12.20 14.30
CA SER A 147 14.88 -12.82 14.57
C SER A 147 14.57 -14.17 15.23
N SER A 148 14.15 -15.16 14.43
CA SER A 148 14.52 -16.53 14.72
C SER A 148 16.01 -16.53 14.48
N GLU A 149 16.76 -16.13 15.51
CA GLU A 149 18.14 -16.53 15.61
C GLU A 149 18.17 -18.01 15.26
N ARG A 150 18.95 -18.29 14.23
CA ARG A 150 19.26 -19.61 13.74
C ARG A 150 19.45 -20.51 14.96
N CYS A 151 18.60 -21.50 15.14
CA CYS A 151 19.09 -22.74 15.72
C CYS A 151 20.24 -23.16 14.81
N ILE A 152 21.48 -22.94 15.27
CA ILE A 152 22.66 -23.55 14.72
C ILE A 152 22.76 -24.90 15.44
N PRO A 153 22.28 -26.02 14.90
CA PRO A 153 22.76 -27.29 15.37
C PRO A 153 24.15 -27.53 14.76
N LEU A 154 25.02 -28.11 15.58
CA LEU A 154 26.29 -28.77 15.25
C LEU A 154 27.55 -27.91 15.36
N MET A 155 28.25 -28.05 16.49
CA MET A 155 29.29 -29.07 16.57
C MET A 155 29.48 -29.57 18.00
N GLY A 156 29.57 -30.89 18.13
CA GLY A 156 29.65 -31.59 19.40
C GLY A 156 30.91 -31.27 20.18
N LYS A 157 30.72 -31.05 21.48
CA LYS A 157 31.70 -31.48 22.49
C LYS A 157 31.05 -32.55 23.33
N LYS A 158 31.68 -33.72 23.32
CA LYS A 158 31.41 -34.83 24.23
C LYS A 158 31.42 -34.31 25.66
N THR A 159 30.28 -34.31 26.33
CA THR A 159 30.16 -34.59 27.77
C THR A 159 28.71 -34.92 28.03
N GLY A 160 28.47 -36.11 28.58
CA GLY A 160 27.13 -36.64 28.78
C GLY A 160 26.32 -35.79 29.75
N GLN A 161 25.13 -35.43 29.33
CA GLN A 161 23.95 -35.21 30.16
C GLN A 161 22.76 -35.09 29.20
N GLN A 162 21.77 -35.98 29.35
CA GLN A 162 20.48 -35.86 28.66
C GLN A 162 19.72 -34.66 29.25
N PRO A 163 19.12 -33.79 28.43
CA PRO A 163 18.03 -32.95 28.90
C PRO A 163 16.71 -33.71 28.71
N LEU A 164 15.98 -33.86 29.82
CA LEU A 164 14.57 -34.21 29.87
C LEU A 164 13.75 -33.12 29.15
N PHE A 165 12.80 -33.56 28.32
CA PHE A 165 11.77 -32.69 27.74
C PHE A 165 10.82 -32.19 28.84
N CYS A 166 10.53 -30.89 28.80
CA CYS A 166 9.25 -30.29 29.17
C CYS A 166 8.92 -29.26 28.08
#